data_AF-D3H645-F1
#
_entry.id   AF-D3H645-F1
#
_cell.length_a   1.000
_cell.length_b   1.000
_cell.length_c   1.000
_cell.angle_alpha   90.00
_cell.angle_beta   90.00
_cell.angle_gamma   90.00
#
_symmetry.space_group_name_H-M   'P 1'
#
loop_
_entity.id
_entity.type
_entity.pdbx_description
1 polymer ?
#
loop_
_entity_poly.entity_id
_entity_poly.type
_entity_poly.pdbx_seq_one_letter_code
_entity_poly.pdbx_strand_id
1 'polypeptide(L)'
;MDKKKLLTASLASVAVLGLAFATSQPLVVKAEEETTAQKDFLANYDKALEEAVKALEAAKTNSPEEAKAKADTIAALKAASDATRKEIVEGFKKGLTVEAAEKLINQANEKAAEEDKAAAAKEKAAQEEFLANYDQALKDAIAELEKADTKNDPELEKQKKETVAALKAASVQTRSEIVEGFKQGLTAKQAEGLIDEANKKAAEEDKEAAAKEEAAQEEFLANYDAALKAAIAELEKAETNSPEEAKAKADTIAALKAASDKTRAEIVEGFKQGLTAKQAEKFIDELNKKAAEEDKAKEKPAETPVKPSVPARPANPIYVPSYVPSYSSYSVVEPAKPASPKTGWKQENGMWYFYNTDGSMATGWLQNKGSWYYLNSNGSMATGWLKDGDTWYYLNSNGAMATGWLKDGDTWYYLNANGAMATGWLKDGGTWYYLNSNGAMATGWLKDGGTWYYLENSGAMKASQWFEVGGTWYYVDGSGALAVNTTVNGYTVNGNGEWI
;
A
#
# COMPACT_ATOMS: atom_id res chain seq x y z
N MET A 1 17.57 24.66 0.72
CA MET A 1 16.71 24.21 -0.40
C MET A 1 15.83 23.06 0.09
N ASP A 2 14.55 23.03 -0.27
CA ASP A 2 13.66 21.93 0.12
C ASP A 2 13.74 20.76 -0.86
N LYS A 3 13.81 19.54 -0.32
CA LYS A 3 14.01 18.28 -1.08
C LYS A 3 12.95 18.06 -2.16
N LYS A 4 11.70 18.48 -1.90
CA LYS A 4 10.57 18.31 -2.82
C LYS A 4 10.63 19.17 -4.10
N LYS A 5 11.53 20.16 -4.21
CA LYS A 5 11.70 20.92 -5.47
C LYS A 5 12.60 20.24 -6.50
N LEU A 6 13.32 19.16 -6.17
CA LEU A 6 14.30 18.57 -7.10
C LEU A 6 13.65 17.78 -8.25
N LEU A 7 12.53 17.10 -7.99
CA LEU A 7 11.80 16.31 -9.01
C LEU A 7 11.08 17.19 -10.05
N THR A 8 10.90 18.48 -9.77
CA THR A 8 10.43 19.50 -10.72
C THR A 8 11.50 20.55 -11.04
N ALA A 9 12.78 20.28 -10.71
CA ALA A 9 13.92 21.11 -11.07
C ALA A 9 14.29 20.95 -12.55
N SER A 10 13.46 21.57 -13.38
CA SER A 10 13.88 22.02 -14.71
C SER A 10 14.77 23.28 -14.58
N LEU A 11 15.13 23.94 -15.69
CA LEU A 11 16.32 24.81 -15.79
C LEU A 11 16.30 26.02 -14.83
N ALA A 12 15.13 26.51 -14.43
CA ALA A 12 14.96 27.67 -13.54
C ALA A 12 15.53 27.45 -12.13
N SER A 13 15.70 26.20 -11.69
CA SER A 13 16.43 25.91 -10.44
C SER A 13 17.92 26.27 -10.52
N VAL A 14 18.43 26.63 -11.70
CA VAL A 14 19.83 27.04 -11.93
C VAL A 14 19.98 28.46 -12.51
N ALA A 15 18.87 29.16 -12.75
CA ALA A 15 18.87 30.62 -12.97
C ALA A 15 19.45 31.44 -11.79
N VAL A 16 19.78 30.77 -10.68
CA VAL A 16 20.41 31.27 -9.44
C VAL A 16 21.71 32.05 -9.68
N LEU A 17 22.35 31.92 -10.85
CA LEU A 17 23.42 32.78 -11.35
C LEU A 17 23.19 34.29 -11.09
N GLY A 18 21.95 34.78 -11.14
CA GLY A 18 21.62 36.18 -10.84
C GLY A 18 21.79 36.61 -9.37
N LEU A 19 21.73 35.68 -8.41
CA LEU A 19 21.86 36.02 -6.98
C LEU A 19 23.31 36.30 -6.54
N ALA A 20 24.31 35.74 -7.23
CA ALA A 20 25.71 36.03 -6.96
C ALA A 20 26.07 37.50 -7.28
N PHE A 21 25.52 38.03 -8.38
CA PHE A 21 25.78 39.39 -8.86
C PHE A 21 25.33 40.49 -7.91
N ALA A 22 24.27 40.26 -7.12
CA ALA A 22 23.70 41.25 -6.20
C ALA A 22 24.63 41.71 -5.06
N THR A 23 25.83 41.13 -4.93
CA THR A 23 26.82 41.43 -3.88
C THR A 23 28.11 42.09 -4.36
N SER A 24 28.29 42.28 -5.68
CA SER A 24 29.55 42.76 -6.28
C SER A 24 29.36 44.11 -6.96
N GLN A 25 29.78 45.22 -6.31
CA GLN A 25 29.75 46.53 -6.94
C GLN A 25 30.89 46.69 -7.97
N PRO A 26 30.62 47.12 -9.21
CA PRO A 26 31.66 47.35 -10.21
C PRO A 26 32.39 48.68 -9.99
N LEU A 27 33.72 48.64 -10.05
CA LEU A 27 34.58 49.83 -10.08
C LEU A 27 34.63 50.43 -11.49
N VAL A 28 34.42 51.73 -11.61
CA VAL A 28 34.39 52.45 -12.90
C VAL A 28 35.82 52.65 -13.43
N VAL A 29 36.15 51.99 -14.55
CA VAL A 29 37.42 52.16 -15.28
C VAL A 29 37.14 52.27 -16.79
N LYS A 30 37.92 53.10 -17.50
CA LYS A 30 37.78 53.30 -18.95
C LYS A 30 38.34 52.13 -19.75
N ALA A 31 37.84 51.98 -20.98
CA ALA A 31 38.23 50.93 -21.91
C ALA A 31 39.55 51.25 -22.64
N GLU A 32 40.53 50.37 -22.47
CA GLU A 32 41.45 49.89 -23.51
C GLU A 32 41.96 48.50 -23.06
N GLU A 33 42.18 47.59 -24.02
CA GLU A 33 42.32 46.14 -23.80
C GLU A 33 41.12 45.43 -23.12
N GLU A 34 41.18 44.09 -23.03
CA GLU A 34 40.12 43.22 -22.47
C GLU A 34 40.02 43.44 -20.95
N THR A 35 39.12 44.34 -20.55
CA THR A 35 39.15 44.99 -19.23
C THR A 35 39.01 44.00 -18.08
N THR A 36 39.60 44.33 -16.92
CA THR A 36 39.55 43.48 -15.71
C THR A 36 38.11 43.08 -15.38
N ALA A 37 37.17 44.02 -15.49
CA ALA A 37 35.75 43.77 -15.28
C ALA A 37 35.15 42.68 -16.19
N GLN A 38 35.59 42.53 -17.46
CA GLN A 38 35.14 41.44 -18.33
C GLN A 38 35.70 40.08 -17.91
N LYS A 39 36.93 40.04 -17.35
CA LYS A 39 37.56 38.83 -16.80
C LYS A 39 36.90 38.41 -15.48
N ASP A 40 36.72 39.36 -14.57
CA ASP A 40 36.08 39.16 -13.27
C ASP A 40 34.62 38.71 -13.44
N PHE A 41 33.91 39.27 -14.42
CA PHE A 41 32.56 38.84 -14.81
C PHE A 41 32.49 37.37 -15.20
N LEU A 42 33.40 36.91 -16.07
CA LEU A 42 33.43 35.51 -16.52
C LEU A 42 33.86 34.56 -15.39
N ALA A 43 34.79 34.97 -14.52
CA ALA A 43 35.17 34.19 -13.35
C ALA A 43 34.01 34.03 -12.34
N ASN A 44 33.22 35.09 -12.13
CA ASN A 44 32.02 35.04 -11.30
C ASN A 44 30.92 34.17 -11.93
N TYR A 45 30.75 34.22 -13.25
CA TYR A 45 29.84 33.34 -14.00
C TYR A 45 30.20 31.86 -13.81
N ASP A 46 31.46 31.49 -14.03
CA ASP A 46 31.95 30.11 -13.91
C ASP A 46 31.80 29.58 -12.48
N LYS A 47 32.15 30.40 -11.48
CA LYS A 47 32.00 30.07 -10.06
C LYS A 47 30.53 29.81 -9.66
N ALA A 48 29.60 30.61 -10.18
CA ALA A 48 28.18 30.42 -9.90
C ALA A 48 27.60 29.16 -10.58
N LEU A 49 28.13 28.75 -11.74
CA LEU A 49 27.85 27.44 -12.32
C LEU A 49 28.37 26.32 -11.40
N GLU A 50 29.60 26.39 -10.91
CA GLU A 50 30.15 25.39 -9.97
C GLU A 50 29.31 25.27 -8.69
N GLU A 51 28.93 26.40 -8.09
CA GLU A 51 28.11 26.43 -6.86
C GLU A 51 26.71 25.81 -7.08
N ALA A 52 26.08 26.05 -8.23
CA ALA A 52 24.78 25.45 -8.56
C ALA A 52 24.88 23.95 -8.91
N VAL A 53 25.90 23.54 -9.68
CA VAL A 53 26.21 22.12 -9.92
C VAL A 53 26.40 21.38 -8.60
N LYS A 54 27.21 21.95 -7.69
CA LYS A 54 27.47 21.40 -6.36
C LYS A 54 26.20 21.31 -5.50
N ALA A 55 25.28 22.26 -5.60
CA ALA A 55 23.99 22.22 -4.90
C ALA A 55 23.09 21.07 -5.41
N LEU A 56 23.05 20.83 -6.73
CA LEU A 56 22.37 19.67 -7.32
C LEU A 56 23.07 18.35 -6.93
N GLU A 57 24.40 18.30 -6.98
CA GLU A 57 25.21 17.13 -6.60
C GLU A 57 25.05 16.77 -5.10
N ALA A 58 24.82 17.75 -4.22
CA ALA A 58 24.53 17.53 -2.80
C ALA A 58 23.11 16.98 -2.51
N ALA A 59 22.17 17.08 -3.46
CA ALA A 59 20.80 16.62 -3.24
C ALA A 59 20.70 15.09 -3.14
N LYS A 60 20.04 14.58 -2.09
CA LYS A 60 19.80 13.13 -1.92
C LYS A 60 18.71 12.64 -2.88
N THR A 61 18.92 11.44 -3.42
CA THR A 61 17.98 10.74 -4.31
C THR A 61 17.66 9.36 -3.74
N ASN A 62 16.40 8.95 -3.79
CA ASN A 62 15.89 7.74 -3.14
C ASN A 62 15.72 6.56 -4.10
N SER A 63 15.78 6.80 -5.42
CA SER A 63 15.69 5.77 -6.46
C SER A 63 16.80 5.93 -7.53
N PRO A 64 17.09 4.88 -8.32
CA PRO A 64 17.99 4.99 -9.47
C PRO A 64 17.48 5.96 -10.55
N GLU A 65 16.16 6.13 -10.67
CA GLU A 65 15.54 7.05 -11.62
C GLU A 65 15.65 8.51 -11.18
N GLU A 66 15.49 8.80 -9.88
CA GLU A 66 15.82 10.11 -9.30
C GLU A 66 17.31 10.46 -9.52
N ALA A 67 18.21 9.48 -9.31
CA ALA A 67 19.64 9.66 -9.53
C ALA A 67 19.96 9.96 -11.01
N LYS A 68 19.28 9.29 -11.95
CA LYS A 68 19.40 9.57 -13.38
C LYS A 68 18.83 10.95 -13.74
N ALA A 69 17.61 11.27 -13.33
CA ALA A 69 16.97 12.55 -13.63
C ALA A 69 17.83 13.74 -13.13
N LYS A 70 18.40 13.63 -11.93
CA LYS A 70 19.38 14.58 -11.40
C LYS A 70 20.62 14.72 -12.28
N ALA A 71 21.19 13.62 -12.78
CA ALA A 71 22.34 13.65 -13.68
C ALA A 71 22.01 14.31 -15.03
N ASP A 72 20.83 14.00 -15.59
CA ASP A 72 20.32 14.60 -16.82
C ASP A 72 20.10 16.13 -16.64
N THR A 73 19.54 16.58 -15.50
CA THR A 73 19.44 18.02 -15.15
C THR A 73 20.80 18.69 -15.04
N ILE A 74 21.79 18.05 -14.39
CA ILE A 74 23.16 18.60 -14.27
C ILE A 74 23.85 18.69 -15.66
N ALA A 75 23.58 17.76 -16.57
CA ALA A 75 24.11 17.80 -17.94
C ALA A 75 23.45 18.91 -18.77
N ALA A 76 22.11 19.04 -18.72
CA ALA A 76 21.35 20.08 -19.40
C ALA A 76 21.76 21.49 -18.94
N LEU A 77 21.97 21.66 -17.63
CA LEU A 77 22.57 22.85 -17.01
C LEU A 77 23.90 23.21 -17.67
N LYS A 78 24.89 22.30 -17.63
CA LYS A 78 26.26 22.59 -18.09
C LYS A 78 26.24 23.02 -19.55
N ALA A 79 25.50 22.30 -20.40
CA ALA A 79 25.32 22.65 -21.82
C ALA A 79 24.65 24.02 -22.05
N ALA A 80 23.63 24.38 -21.28
CA ALA A 80 22.96 25.68 -21.38
C ALA A 80 23.90 26.84 -20.93
N SER A 81 24.65 26.62 -19.85
CA SER A 81 25.60 27.60 -19.34
C SER A 81 26.81 27.80 -20.27
N ASP A 82 27.36 26.73 -20.84
CA ASP A 82 28.41 26.79 -21.88
C ASP A 82 27.96 27.59 -23.10
N ALA A 83 26.70 27.43 -23.53
CA ALA A 83 26.13 28.17 -24.66
C ALA A 83 26.01 29.67 -24.36
N THR A 84 25.44 30.05 -23.20
CA THR A 84 25.33 31.44 -22.76
C THR A 84 26.71 32.09 -22.56
N ARG A 85 27.65 31.39 -21.93
CA ARG A 85 29.04 31.83 -21.76
C ARG A 85 29.73 32.11 -23.09
N LYS A 86 29.53 31.24 -24.09
CA LYS A 86 30.07 31.42 -25.44
C LYS A 86 29.49 32.68 -26.10
N GLU A 87 28.19 32.91 -26.02
CA GLU A 87 27.55 34.11 -26.56
C GLU A 87 28.11 35.39 -25.93
N ILE A 88 28.28 35.41 -24.60
CA ILE A 88 28.90 36.53 -23.87
C ILE A 88 30.36 36.77 -24.32
N VAL A 89 31.17 35.72 -24.43
CA VAL A 89 32.58 35.83 -24.87
C VAL A 89 32.68 36.30 -26.32
N GLU A 90 31.77 35.89 -27.20
CA GLU A 90 31.67 36.44 -28.55
C GLU A 90 31.12 37.88 -28.57
N GLY A 91 30.26 38.24 -27.62
CA GLY A 91 29.74 39.59 -27.43
C GLY A 91 30.80 40.58 -26.98
N PHE A 92 31.61 40.26 -25.96
CA PHE A 92 32.70 41.11 -25.49
C PHE A 92 33.70 41.43 -26.62
N LYS A 93 34.02 40.45 -27.48
CA LYS A 93 34.85 40.65 -28.70
C LYS A 93 34.20 41.58 -29.75
N LYS A 94 32.89 41.82 -29.66
CA LYS A 94 32.09 42.71 -30.52
C LYS A 94 31.74 44.04 -29.82
N GLY A 95 32.27 44.30 -28.61
CA GLY A 95 32.04 45.54 -27.85
C GLY A 95 30.84 45.52 -26.89
N LEU A 96 30.30 44.35 -26.53
CA LEU A 96 29.27 44.20 -25.50
C LEU A 96 29.79 44.70 -24.14
N THR A 97 28.97 45.46 -23.41
CA THR A 97 29.27 45.91 -22.03
C THR A 97 28.91 44.83 -20.99
N VAL A 98 29.42 44.98 -19.76
CA VAL A 98 29.08 44.10 -18.64
C VAL A 98 27.57 44.13 -18.34
N GLU A 99 26.96 45.32 -18.22
CA GLU A 99 25.50 45.48 -18.04
C GLU A 99 24.68 44.80 -19.15
N ALA A 100 25.18 44.80 -20.39
CA ALA A 100 24.51 44.13 -21.50
C ALA A 100 24.65 42.60 -21.43
N ALA A 101 25.76 42.08 -20.90
CA ALA A 101 25.92 40.65 -20.61
C ALA A 101 25.05 40.20 -19.42
N GLU A 102 24.95 41.00 -18.35
CA GLU A 102 24.01 40.77 -17.24
C GLU A 102 22.56 40.69 -17.74
N LYS A 103 22.19 41.59 -18.66
CA LYS A 103 20.86 41.57 -19.28
C LYS A 103 20.61 40.31 -20.11
N LEU A 104 21.59 39.82 -20.87
CA LEU A 104 21.47 38.56 -21.62
C LEU A 104 21.29 37.36 -20.67
N ILE A 105 22.02 37.30 -19.55
CA ILE A 105 21.84 36.27 -18.51
C ILE A 105 20.42 36.33 -17.94
N ASN A 106 19.93 37.52 -17.59
CA ASN A 106 18.58 37.68 -17.04
C ASN A 106 17.50 37.25 -18.05
N GLN A 107 17.65 37.58 -19.34
CA GLN A 107 16.72 37.14 -20.39
C GLN A 107 16.76 35.62 -20.64
N ALA A 108 17.94 34.99 -20.56
CA ALA A 108 18.06 33.54 -20.63
C ALA A 108 17.39 32.85 -19.43
N ASN A 109 17.57 33.41 -18.23
CA ASN A 109 16.95 32.96 -16.98
C ASN A 109 15.41 33.09 -17.00
N GLU A 110 14.88 34.22 -17.47
CA GLU A 110 13.44 34.45 -17.65
C GLU A 110 12.83 33.45 -18.66
N LYS A 111 13.51 33.22 -19.79
CA LYS A 111 13.08 32.24 -20.80
C LYS A 111 13.03 30.82 -20.24
N ALA A 112 14.06 30.41 -19.51
CA ALA A 112 14.10 29.11 -18.83
C ALA A 112 12.95 28.97 -17.82
N ALA A 113 12.67 30.01 -17.02
CA ALA A 113 11.57 30.00 -16.04
C ALA A 113 10.18 29.85 -16.67
N GLU A 114 9.93 30.42 -17.84
CA GLU A 114 8.66 30.21 -18.56
C GLU A 114 8.59 28.85 -19.28
N GLU A 115 9.73 28.30 -19.75
CA GLU A 115 9.80 26.95 -20.33
C GLU A 115 9.55 25.86 -19.27
N ASP A 116 10.15 25.98 -18.09
CA ASP A 116 9.89 25.16 -16.90
C ASP A 116 8.41 25.18 -16.48
N LYS A 117 7.86 26.39 -16.37
CA LYS A 117 6.46 26.63 -16.01
C LYS A 117 5.49 26.03 -17.03
N ALA A 118 5.84 26.08 -18.31
CA ALA A 118 5.08 25.41 -19.38
C ALA A 118 5.22 23.87 -19.31
N ALA A 119 6.37 23.32 -18.91
CA ALA A 119 6.55 21.90 -18.68
C ALA A 119 5.75 21.39 -17.48
N ALA A 120 5.82 22.10 -16.34
CA ALA A 120 5.05 21.79 -15.14
C ALA A 120 3.52 21.90 -15.37
N ALA A 121 3.07 22.86 -16.18
CA ALA A 121 1.67 22.97 -16.59
C ALA A 121 1.20 21.78 -17.46
N LYS A 122 2.06 21.27 -18.36
CA LYS A 122 1.77 20.07 -19.15
C LYS A 122 1.70 18.80 -18.30
N GLU A 123 2.65 18.61 -17.38
CA GLU A 123 2.64 17.46 -16.48
C GLU A 123 1.40 17.48 -15.57
N LYS A 124 1.05 18.65 -15.01
CA LYS A 124 -0.19 18.81 -14.24
C LYS A 124 -1.45 18.48 -15.06
N ALA A 125 -1.51 18.88 -16.34
CA ALA A 125 -2.61 18.53 -17.22
C ALA A 125 -2.68 17.01 -17.49
N ALA A 126 -1.54 16.36 -17.70
CA ALA A 126 -1.46 14.90 -17.86
C ALA A 126 -1.86 14.14 -16.57
N GLN A 127 -1.50 14.65 -15.40
CA GLN A 127 -1.96 14.13 -14.10
C GLN A 127 -3.48 14.28 -13.91
N GLU A 128 -4.05 15.40 -14.35
CA GLU A 128 -5.51 15.64 -14.30
C GLU A 128 -6.27 14.74 -15.31
N GLU A 129 -5.73 14.55 -16.51
CA GLU A 129 -6.25 13.62 -17.53
C GLU A 129 -6.16 12.16 -17.06
N PHE A 130 -5.03 11.75 -16.47
CA PHE A 130 -4.85 10.42 -15.88
C PHE A 130 -5.93 10.11 -14.85
N LEU A 131 -6.21 11.03 -13.92
CA LEU A 131 -7.23 10.83 -12.89
C LEU A 131 -8.65 10.78 -13.47
N ALA A 132 -8.94 11.56 -14.51
CA ALA A 132 -10.21 11.51 -15.21
C ALA A 132 -10.42 10.15 -15.93
N ASN A 133 -9.38 9.62 -16.58
CA ASN A 133 -9.40 8.32 -17.24
C ASN A 133 -9.51 7.17 -16.23
N TYR A 134 -8.81 7.26 -15.10
CA TYR A 134 -8.93 6.31 -13.98
C TYR A 134 -10.35 6.29 -13.38
N ASP A 135 -10.91 7.46 -13.09
CA ASP A 135 -12.28 7.60 -12.59
C ASP A 135 -13.33 7.12 -13.61
N GLN A 136 -13.02 7.15 -14.91
CA GLN A 136 -13.89 6.64 -15.95
C GLN A 136 -13.80 5.10 -16.06
N ALA A 137 -12.59 4.54 -16.07
CA ALA A 137 -12.38 3.08 -16.09
C ALA A 137 -13.07 2.39 -14.90
N LEU A 138 -13.07 3.01 -13.71
CA LEU A 138 -13.83 2.53 -12.56
C LEU A 138 -15.34 2.43 -12.85
N LYS A 139 -15.94 3.48 -13.46
CA LYS A 139 -17.38 3.48 -13.80
C LYS A 139 -17.71 2.40 -14.82
N ASP A 140 -16.86 2.24 -15.84
CA ASP A 140 -17.08 1.28 -16.92
C ASP A 140 -16.95 -0.16 -16.42
N ALA A 141 -15.99 -0.44 -15.52
CA ALA A 141 -15.88 -1.73 -14.84
C ALA A 141 -17.09 -2.05 -13.94
N ILE A 142 -17.59 -1.06 -13.18
CA ILE A 142 -18.82 -1.21 -12.39
C ILE A 142 -20.02 -1.46 -13.31
N ALA A 143 -20.15 -0.72 -14.41
CA ALA A 143 -21.23 -0.89 -15.37
C ALA A 143 -21.19 -2.25 -16.08
N GLU A 144 -20.00 -2.86 -16.24
CA GLU A 144 -19.89 -4.24 -16.74
C GLU A 144 -20.37 -5.26 -15.69
N LEU A 145 -19.93 -5.12 -14.43
CA LEU A 145 -20.41 -5.97 -13.32
C LEU A 145 -21.93 -5.88 -13.13
N GLU A 146 -22.52 -4.69 -13.28
CA GLU A 146 -23.96 -4.46 -13.15
C GLU A 146 -24.80 -5.12 -14.27
N LYS A 147 -24.22 -5.43 -15.44
CA LYS A 147 -24.89 -6.16 -16.53
C LYS A 147 -25.13 -7.64 -16.24
N ALA A 148 -24.39 -8.25 -15.31
CA ALA A 148 -24.51 -9.68 -15.03
C ALA A 148 -25.96 -10.02 -14.61
N ASP A 149 -26.60 -10.93 -15.36
CA ASP A 149 -27.98 -11.33 -15.06
C ASP A 149 -28.00 -12.33 -13.92
N THR A 150 -28.43 -11.85 -12.76
CA THR A 150 -28.40 -12.59 -11.49
C THR A 150 -29.80 -12.73 -10.89
N LYS A 151 -30.86 -12.40 -11.64
CA LYS A 151 -32.25 -12.30 -11.12
C LYS A 151 -32.79 -13.58 -10.48
N ASN A 152 -32.22 -14.74 -10.83
CA ASN A 152 -32.65 -16.06 -10.35
C ASN A 152 -31.78 -16.60 -9.20
N ASP A 153 -30.68 -15.93 -8.84
CA ASP A 153 -29.79 -16.32 -7.73
C ASP A 153 -29.56 -15.13 -6.77
N PRO A 154 -30.19 -15.15 -5.56
CA PRO A 154 -30.03 -14.12 -4.55
C PRO A 154 -28.62 -14.04 -3.91
N GLU A 155 -27.85 -15.13 -3.90
CA GLU A 155 -26.48 -15.15 -3.37
C GLU A 155 -25.51 -14.56 -4.39
N LEU A 156 -25.69 -14.84 -5.68
CA LEU A 156 -24.96 -14.18 -6.77
C LEU A 156 -25.30 -12.68 -6.86
N GLU A 157 -26.55 -12.29 -6.61
CA GLU A 157 -26.94 -10.86 -6.54
C GLU A 157 -26.27 -10.16 -5.34
N LYS A 158 -25.99 -10.90 -4.26
CA LYS A 158 -25.25 -10.41 -3.10
C LYS A 158 -23.75 -10.32 -3.40
N GLN A 159 -23.15 -11.38 -3.95
CA GLN A 159 -21.73 -11.39 -4.37
C GLN A 159 -21.42 -10.24 -5.33
N LYS A 160 -22.28 -10.01 -6.34
CA LYS A 160 -22.15 -8.85 -7.26
C LYS A 160 -22.08 -7.51 -6.51
N LYS A 161 -22.92 -7.30 -5.49
CA LYS A 161 -22.91 -6.07 -4.68
C LYS A 161 -21.67 -5.97 -3.79
N GLU A 162 -21.23 -7.08 -3.20
CA GLU A 162 -20.02 -7.14 -2.37
C GLU A 162 -18.76 -6.86 -3.22
N THR A 163 -18.65 -7.42 -4.42
CA THR A 163 -17.59 -7.14 -5.40
C THR A 163 -17.59 -5.68 -5.85
N VAL A 164 -18.75 -5.11 -6.21
CA VAL A 164 -18.86 -3.68 -6.59
C VAL A 164 -18.50 -2.76 -5.42
N ALA A 165 -18.81 -3.12 -4.18
CA ALA A 165 -18.40 -2.37 -2.99
C ALA A 165 -16.88 -2.46 -2.73
N ALA A 166 -16.29 -3.65 -2.86
CA ALA A 166 -14.86 -3.88 -2.72
C ALA A 166 -14.05 -3.11 -3.79
N LEU A 167 -14.47 -3.18 -5.05
CA LEU A 167 -13.85 -2.45 -6.17
C LEU A 167 -13.85 -0.93 -5.94
N LYS A 168 -14.98 -0.38 -5.46
CA LYS A 168 -15.09 1.05 -5.09
C LYS A 168 -14.15 1.41 -3.94
N ALA A 169 -14.03 0.57 -2.91
CA ALA A 169 -13.16 0.82 -1.76
C ALA A 169 -11.66 0.77 -2.14
N ALA A 170 -11.23 -0.27 -2.86
CA ALA A 170 -9.86 -0.42 -3.35
C ALA A 170 -9.47 0.74 -4.27
N SER A 171 -10.37 1.10 -5.21
CA SER A 171 -10.11 2.19 -6.14
C SER A 171 -9.95 3.56 -5.46
N VAL A 172 -10.73 3.84 -4.40
CA VAL A 172 -10.56 5.07 -3.59
C VAL A 172 -9.19 5.10 -2.90
N GLN A 173 -8.70 3.97 -2.39
CA GLN A 173 -7.35 3.87 -1.80
C GLN A 173 -6.27 4.13 -2.85
N THR A 174 -6.25 3.37 -3.94
CA THR A 174 -5.24 3.51 -5.01
C THR A 174 -5.22 4.92 -5.61
N ARG A 175 -6.39 5.53 -5.82
CA ARG A 175 -6.50 6.92 -6.27
C ARG A 175 -5.89 7.91 -5.27
N SER A 176 -6.07 7.69 -3.96
CA SER A 176 -5.48 8.53 -2.91
C SER A 176 -3.95 8.41 -2.90
N GLU A 177 -3.42 7.19 -3.04
CA GLU A 177 -1.98 6.92 -3.12
C GLU A 177 -1.35 7.61 -4.35
N ILE A 178 -1.98 7.54 -5.52
CA ILE A 178 -1.52 8.23 -6.74
C ILE A 178 -1.58 9.76 -6.58
N VAL A 179 -2.66 10.31 -6.01
CA VAL A 179 -2.80 11.76 -5.76
C VAL A 179 -1.74 12.28 -4.79
N GLU A 180 -1.34 11.49 -3.77
CA GLU A 180 -0.21 11.83 -2.91
C GLU A 180 1.14 11.64 -3.63
N GLY A 181 1.29 10.62 -4.48
CA GLY A 181 2.44 10.48 -5.37
C GLY A 181 2.66 11.70 -6.27
N PHE A 182 1.60 12.23 -6.89
CA PHE A 182 1.67 13.45 -7.70
C PHE A 182 2.14 14.68 -6.88
N LYS A 183 1.71 14.82 -5.62
CA LYS A 183 2.24 15.82 -4.67
C LYS A 183 3.70 15.60 -4.26
N GLN A 184 4.28 14.45 -4.58
CA GLN A 184 5.67 14.09 -4.32
C GLN A 184 6.55 14.09 -5.58
N GLY A 185 5.98 14.32 -6.76
CA GLY A 185 6.70 14.41 -8.04
C GLY A 185 6.59 13.17 -8.94
N LEU A 186 5.69 12.23 -8.63
CA LEU A 186 5.33 11.14 -9.53
C LEU A 186 4.73 11.71 -10.84
N THR A 187 5.20 11.25 -11.99
CA THR A 187 4.60 11.62 -13.29
C THR A 187 3.37 10.78 -13.62
N ALA A 188 2.49 11.29 -14.48
CA ALA A 188 1.31 10.55 -14.97
C ALA A 188 1.70 9.19 -15.58
N LYS A 189 2.82 9.15 -16.32
CA LYS A 189 3.37 7.91 -16.91
C LYS A 189 3.89 6.91 -15.87
N GLN A 190 4.41 7.37 -14.74
CA GLN A 190 4.80 6.47 -13.65
C GLN A 190 3.58 5.93 -12.90
N ALA A 191 2.51 6.72 -12.75
CA ALA A 191 1.24 6.23 -12.21
C ALA A 191 0.58 5.17 -13.12
N GLU A 192 0.66 5.34 -14.45
CA GLU A 192 0.26 4.34 -15.45
C GLU A 192 1.00 3.01 -15.25
N GLY A 193 2.33 3.03 -15.18
CA GLY A 193 3.14 1.82 -14.95
C GLY A 193 2.90 1.15 -13.58
N LEU A 194 2.54 1.91 -12.54
CA LEU A 194 2.16 1.36 -11.23
C LEU A 194 0.80 0.64 -11.29
N ILE A 195 -0.17 1.19 -12.06
CA ILE A 195 -1.47 0.55 -12.30
C ILE A 195 -1.31 -0.72 -13.15
N ASP A 196 -0.47 -0.71 -14.19
CA ASP A 196 -0.23 -1.89 -15.03
C ASP A 196 0.35 -3.07 -14.24
N GLU A 197 1.37 -2.85 -13.41
CA GLU A 197 1.96 -3.92 -12.60
C GLU A 197 1.01 -4.39 -11.49
N ALA A 198 0.20 -3.50 -10.90
CA ALA A 198 -0.84 -3.88 -9.94
C ALA A 198 -1.95 -4.72 -10.59
N ASN A 199 -2.42 -4.34 -11.79
CA ASN A 199 -3.41 -5.08 -12.58
C ASN A 199 -2.87 -6.46 -12.99
N LYS A 200 -1.61 -6.52 -13.43
CA LYS A 200 -0.92 -7.77 -13.76
C LYS A 200 -0.84 -8.70 -12.55
N LYS A 201 -0.45 -8.19 -11.38
CA LYS A 201 -0.39 -8.95 -10.13
C LYS A 201 -1.78 -9.48 -9.70
N ALA A 202 -2.81 -8.64 -9.76
CA ALA A 202 -4.19 -9.07 -9.49
C ALA A 202 -4.63 -10.19 -10.45
N ALA A 203 -4.35 -10.04 -11.75
CA ALA A 203 -4.63 -11.07 -12.77
C ALA A 203 -3.74 -12.32 -12.67
N GLU A 204 -2.73 -12.37 -11.81
CA GLU A 204 -1.98 -13.58 -11.44
C GLU A 204 -2.59 -14.22 -10.19
N GLU A 205 -2.97 -13.43 -9.17
CA GLU A 205 -3.67 -13.88 -7.97
C GLU A 205 -5.06 -14.47 -8.27
N ASP A 206 -5.84 -13.85 -9.18
CA ASP A 206 -7.14 -14.37 -9.64
C ASP A 206 -7.03 -15.73 -10.34
N LYS A 207 -5.94 -15.97 -11.10
CA LYS A 207 -5.68 -17.27 -11.74
C LYS A 207 -5.34 -18.34 -10.72
N GLU A 208 -4.55 -18.00 -9.70
CA GLU A 208 -4.23 -18.92 -8.61
C GLU A 208 -5.47 -19.25 -7.77
N ALA A 209 -6.35 -18.27 -7.54
CA ALA A 209 -7.64 -18.47 -6.89
C ALA A 209 -8.58 -19.37 -7.71
N ALA A 210 -8.70 -19.12 -9.02
CA ALA A 210 -9.52 -19.93 -9.92
C ALA A 210 -9.05 -21.40 -9.98
N ALA A 211 -7.73 -21.64 -10.12
CA ALA A 211 -7.17 -22.98 -10.15
C ALA A 211 -7.34 -23.74 -8.81
N LYS A 212 -7.34 -23.03 -7.67
CA LYS A 212 -7.64 -23.61 -6.35
C LYS A 212 -9.12 -23.97 -6.21
N GLU A 213 -10.03 -23.16 -6.73
CA GLU A 213 -11.46 -23.46 -6.71
C GLU A 213 -11.80 -24.62 -7.68
N GLU A 214 -11.20 -24.67 -8.87
CA GLU A 214 -11.33 -25.80 -9.82
C GLU A 214 -10.88 -27.12 -9.17
N ALA A 215 -9.72 -27.13 -8.51
CA ALA A 215 -9.26 -28.30 -7.75
C ALA A 215 -10.20 -28.68 -6.58
N ALA A 216 -10.79 -27.70 -5.89
CA ALA A 216 -11.77 -27.95 -4.82
C ALA A 216 -13.11 -28.47 -5.38
N GLN A 217 -13.52 -28.05 -6.57
CA GLN A 217 -14.68 -28.57 -7.30
C GLN A 217 -14.45 -30.02 -7.74
N GLU A 218 -13.26 -30.37 -8.24
CA GLU A 218 -12.88 -31.76 -8.54
C GLU A 218 -12.87 -32.65 -7.28
N GLU A 219 -12.23 -32.19 -6.19
CA GLU A 219 -12.19 -32.90 -4.90
C GLU A 219 -13.61 -33.11 -4.34
N PHE A 220 -14.48 -32.10 -4.42
CA PHE A 220 -15.89 -32.21 -4.02
C PHE A 220 -16.62 -33.31 -4.80
N LEU A 221 -16.49 -33.35 -6.14
CA LEU A 221 -17.16 -34.36 -6.97
C LEU A 221 -16.63 -35.76 -6.70
N ALA A 222 -15.31 -35.93 -6.53
CA ALA A 222 -14.70 -37.21 -6.17
C ALA A 222 -15.21 -37.72 -4.80
N ASN A 223 -15.31 -36.84 -3.81
CA ASN A 223 -15.84 -37.17 -2.48
C ASN A 223 -17.36 -37.44 -2.51
N TYR A 224 -18.13 -36.76 -3.35
CA TYR A 224 -19.56 -37.02 -3.57
C TYR A 224 -19.79 -38.41 -4.19
N ASP A 225 -19.04 -38.76 -5.23
CA ASP A 225 -19.12 -40.08 -5.88
C ASP A 225 -18.68 -41.22 -4.94
N ALA A 226 -17.67 -40.96 -4.09
CA ALA A 226 -17.26 -41.88 -3.03
C ALA A 226 -18.35 -42.08 -1.96
N ALA A 227 -19.06 -41.01 -1.57
CA ALA A 227 -20.17 -41.09 -0.61
C ALA A 227 -21.36 -41.89 -1.17
N LEU A 228 -21.72 -41.68 -2.44
CA LEU A 228 -22.72 -42.50 -3.15
C LEU A 228 -22.33 -43.99 -3.13
N LYS A 229 -21.07 -44.29 -3.50
CA LYS A 229 -20.55 -45.67 -3.52
C LYS A 229 -20.57 -46.33 -2.14
N ALA A 230 -20.24 -45.59 -1.08
CA ALA A 230 -20.31 -46.10 0.30
C ALA A 230 -21.75 -46.38 0.74
N ALA A 231 -22.70 -45.48 0.44
CA ALA A 231 -24.12 -45.66 0.77
C ALA A 231 -24.73 -46.89 0.05
N ILE A 232 -24.40 -47.09 -1.23
CA ILE A 232 -24.80 -48.29 -1.98
C ILE A 232 -24.21 -49.55 -1.34
N ALA A 233 -22.91 -49.54 -1.01
CA ALA A 233 -22.24 -50.69 -0.39
C ALA A 233 -22.80 -51.05 1.00
N GLU A 234 -23.36 -50.09 1.74
CA GLU A 234 -24.05 -50.36 3.02
C GLU A 234 -25.43 -51.00 2.79
N LEU A 235 -26.22 -50.48 1.85
CA LEU A 235 -27.50 -51.09 1.44
C LEU A 235 -27.28 -52.51 0.90
N GLU A 236 -26.19 -52.75 0.15
CA GLU A 236 -25.83 -54.06 -0.39
C GLU A 236 -25.54 -55.12 0.70
N LYS A 237 -25.12 -54.73 1.91
CA LYS A 237 -24.92 -55.65 3.05
C LYS A 237 -26.22 -56.14 3.71
N ALA A 238 -27.32 -55.41 3.58
CA ALA A 238 -28.56 -55.75 4.28
C ALA A 238 -29.09 -57.13 3.85
N GLU A 239 -29.24 -58.06 4.79
CA GLU A 239 -29.84 -59.37 4.53
C GLU A 239 -31.33 -59.24 4.19
N THR A 240 -31.86 -60.17 3.40
CA THR A 240 -33.26 -60.14 2.91
C THR A 240 -33.89 -61.52 2.97
N ASN A 241 -35.03 -61.64 3.65
CA ASN A 241 -35.71 -62.88 3.99
C ASN A 241 -36.80 -63.26 2.97
N SER A 242 -37.25 -62.29 2.16
CA SER A 242 -38.23 -62.47 1.09
C SER A 242 -37.67 -61.99 -0.28
N PRO A 243 -38.08 -62.60 -1.41
CA PRO A 243 -37.87 -62.02 -2.74
C PRO A 243 -38.43 -60.59 -2.89
N GLU A 244 -39.44 -60.24 -2.10
CA GLU A 244 -40.05 -58.90 -2.08
C GLU A 244 -39.14 -57.88 -1.38
N GLU A 245 -38.46 -58.28 -0.30
CA GLU A 245 -37.40 -57.48 0.36
C GLU A 245 -36.19 -57.30 -0.56
N ALA A 246 -35.76 -58.38 -1.23
CA ALA A 246 -34.67 -58.35 -2.20
C ALA A 246 -34.97 -57.40 -3.37
N LYS A 247 -36.23 -57.38 -3.84
CA LYS A 247 -36.69 -56.41 -4.85
C LYS A 247 -36.72 -54.99 -4.29
N ALA A 248 -37.31 -54.76 -3.11
CA ALA A 248 -37.40 -53.43 -2.51
C ALA A 248 -36.00 -52.81 -2.28
N LYS A 249 -35.02 -53.61 -1.85
CA LYS A 249 -33.60 -53.24 -1.76
C LYS A 249 -33.02 -52.82 -3.13
N ALA A 250 -33.27 -53.58 -4.19
CA ALA A 250 -32.82 -53.25 -5.54
C ALA A 250 -33.47 -51.97 -6.09
N ASP A 251 -34.79 -51.82 -5.90
CA ASP A 251 -35.55 -50.62 -6.31
C ASP A 251 -35.05 -49.37 -5.55
N THR A 252 -34.75 -49.48 -4.24
CA THR A 252 -34.11 -48.41 -3.45
C THR A 252 -32.73 -48.04 -3.97
N ILE A 253 -31.85 -49.02 -4.27
CA ILE A 253 -30.50 -48.75 -4.81
C ILE A 253 -30.57 -48.09 -6.20
N ALA A 254 -31.54 -48.49 -7.04
CA ALA A 254 -31.74 -47.89 -8.36
C ALA A 254 -32.21 -46.43 -8.25
N ALA A 255 -33.18 -46.15 -7.37
CA ALA A 255 -33.70 -44.80 -7.16
C ALA A 255 -32.70 -43.88 -6.41
N LEU A 256 -31.83 -44.43 -5.55
CA LEU A 256 -30.70 -43.71 -4.95
C LEU A 256 -29.74 -43.18 -6.03
N LYS A 257 -29.33 -44.05 -6.97
CA LYS A 257 -28.47 -43.68 -8.10
C LYS A 257 -29.12 -42.57 -8.93
N ALA A 258 -30.35 -42.79 -9.39
CA ALA A 258 -31.07 -41.81 -10.21
C ALA A 258 -31.28 -40.43 -9.54
N ALA A 259 -31.50 -40.39 -8.21
CA ALA A 259 -31.56 -39.13 -7.47
C ALA A 259 -30.19 -38.45 -7.39
N SER A 260 -29.13 -39.22 -7.11
CA SER A 260 -27.76 -38.73 -7.01
C SER A 260 -27.23 -38.22 -8.35
N ASP A 261 -27.48 -38.93 -9.45
CA ASP A 261 -27.06 -38.55 -10.81
C ASP A 261 -27.66 -37.18 -11.19
N LYS A 262 -28.93 -36.95 -10.85
CA LYS A 262 -29.61 -35.67 -11.07
C LYS A 262 -28.99 -34.53 -10.25
N THR A 263 -28.78 -34.73 -8.95
CA THR A 263 -28.15 -33.72 -8.09
C THR A 263 -26.70 -33.44 -8.48
N ARG A 264 -25.93 -34.46 -8.91
CA ARG A 264 -24.58 -34.29 -9.45
C ARG A 264 -24.58 -33.45 -10.74
N ALA A 265 -25.54 -33.67 -11.63
CA ALA A 265 -25.69 -32.88 -12.85
C ALA A 265 -26.05 -31.41 -12.55
N GLU A 266 -26.92 -31.17 -11.57
CA GLU A 266 -27.25 -29.81 -11.09
C GLU A 266 -26.02 -29.08 -10.52
N ILE A 267 -25.17 -29.77 -9.75
CA ILE A 267 -23.94 -29.20 -9.20
C ILE A 267 -22.89 -28.94 -10.28
N VAL A 268 -22.67 -29.88 -11.21
CA VAL A 268 -21.72 -29.72 -12.33
C VAL A 268 -22.13 -28.57 -13.26
N GLU A 269 -23.44 -28.35 -13.45
CA GLU A 269 -23.92 -27.18 -14.20
C GLU A 269 -23.76 -25.88 -13.39
N GLY A 270 -24.00 -25.91 -12.08
CA GLY A 270 -23.71 -24.79 -11.18
C GLY A 270 -22.22 -24.38 -11.18
N PHE A 271 -21.29 -25.32 -11.18
CA PHE A 271 -19.85 -25.05 -11.22
C PHE A 271 -19.44 -24.26 -12.47
N LYS A 272 -20.00 -24.58 -13.65
CA LYS A 272 -19.80 -23.78 -14.88
C LYS A 272 -20.36 -22.36 -14.78
N GLN A 273 -21.31 -22.13 -13.88
CA GLN A 273 -21.97 -20.85 -13.63
C GLN A 273 -21.36 -20.10 -12.43
N GLY A 274 -20.23 -20.57 -11.89
CA GLY A 274 -19.48 -19.90 -10.81
C GLY A 274 -19.82 -20.35 -9.39
N LEU A 275 -20.61 -21.42 -9.22
CA LEU A 275 -20.88 -22.01 -7.91
C LEU A 275 -19.59 -22.57 -7.29
N THR A 276 -19.24 -22.15 -6.07
CA THR A 276 -18.09 -22.73 -5.35
C THR A 276 -18.41 -24.13 -4.79
N ALA A 277 -17.39 -24.96 -4.61
CA ALA A 277 -17.49 -26.26 -3.92
C ALA A 277 -18.18 -26.12 -2.54
N LYS A 278 -17.90 -25.03 -1.82
CA LYS A 278 -18.51 -24.70 -0.54
C LYS A 278 -20.00 -24.33 -0.64
N GLN A 279 -20.44 -23.71 -1.73
CA GLN A 279 -21.87 -23.51 -1.99
C GLN A 279 -22.56 -24.84 -2.38
N ALA A 280 -21.88 -25.73 -3.10
CA ALA A 280 -22.38 -27.08 -3.38
C ALA A 280 -22.52 -27.95 -2.11
N GLU A 281 -21.59 -27.87 -1.15
CA GLU A 281 -21.75 -28.48 0.19
C GLU A 281 -23.05 -28.01 0.87
N LYS A 282 -23.30 -26.68 0.89
CA LYS A 282 -24.50 -26.09 1.49
C LYS A 282 -25.79 -26.50 0.76
N PHE A 283 -25.75 -26.64 -0.57
CA PHE A 283 -26.88 -27.13 -1.37
C PHE A 283 -27.23 -28.59 -1.02
N ILE A 284 -26.24 -29.45 -0.84
CA ILE A 284 -26.43 -30.83 -0.36
C ILE A 284 -27.01 -30.87 1.06
N ASP A 285 -26.53 -30.04 1.98
CA ASP A 285 -27.08 -29.95 3.34
C ASP A 285 -28.55 -29.50 3.35
N GLU A 286 -28.93 -28.53 2.50
CA GLU A 286 -30.32 -28.06 2.38
C GLU A 286 -31.25 -29.11 1.75
N LEU A 287 -30.80 -29.84 0.72
CA LEU A 287 -31.54 -30.97 0.13
C LEU A 287 -31.75 -32.10 1.15
N ASN A 288 -30.69 -32.51 1.86
CA ASN A 288 -30.75 -33.58 2.86
C ASN A 288 -31.64 -33.19 4.06
N LYS A 289 -31.58 -31.94 4.51
CA LYS A 289 -32.51 -31.41 5.52
C LYS A 289 -33.96 -31.53 5.04
N LYS A 290 -34.26 -31.09 3.81
CA LYS A 290 -35.62 -31.14 3.25
C LYS A 290 -36.16 -32.57 3.17
N ALA A 291 -35.34 -33.54 2.74
CA ALA A 291 -35.72 -34.95 2.71
C ALA A 291 -36.11 -35.46 4.11
N ALA A 292 -35.30 -35.16 5.13
CA ALA A 292 -35.57 -35.56 6.52
C ALA A 292 -36.79 -34.86 7.14
N GLU A 293 -37.15 -33.66 6.69
CA GLU A 293 -38.40 -32.98 7.08
C GLU A 293 -39.61 -33.58 6.36
N GLU A 294 -39.48 -33.90 5.07
CA GLU A 294 -40.53 -34.57 4.31
C GLU A 294 -40.86 -35.97 4.85
N ASP A 295 -39.89 -36.76 5.34
CA ASP A 295 -40.16 -38.12 5.83
C ASP A 295 -40.78 -38.15 7.23
N LYS A 296 -40.46 -37.19 8.10
CA LYS A 296 -41.19 -36.97 9.37
C LYS A 296 -42.68 -36.66 9.16
N ALA A 297 -43.06 -36.14 7.99
CA ALA A 297 -44.45 -35.89 7.62
C ALA A 297 -45.21 -37.15 7.14
N LYS A 298 -44.56 -38.33 7.08
CA LYS A 298 -45.13 -39.57 6.51
C LYS A 298 -45.29 -40.72 7.53
N GLU A 299 -44.83 -40.58 8.77
CA GLU A 299 -44.85 -41.69 9.73
C GLU A 299 -46.27 -42.10 10.16
N LYS A 300 -46.65 -43.33 9.80
CA LYS A 300 -47.70 -44.13 10.43
C LYS A 300 -47.16 -45.56 10.55
N PRO A 301 -47.31 -46.25 11.70
CA PRO A 301 -46.52 -47.45 11.99
C PRO A 301 -46.89 -48.65 11.10
N ALA A 302 -45.99 -48.96 10.18
CA ALA A 302 -45.75 -50.24 9.54
C ALA A 302 -44.25 -50.31 9.21
N GLU A 303 -43.68 -51.51 9.04
CA GLU A 303 -42.24 -51.70 8.87
C GLU A 303 -41.72 -50.94 7.64
N THR A 304 -40.72 -50.08 7.84
CA THR A 304 -40.30 -49.07 6.86
C THR A 304 -39.23 -49.60 5.90
N PRO A 305 -39.53 -49.80 4.61
CA PRO A 305 -38.48 -49.93 3.61
C PRO A 305 -37.70 -48.61 3.52
N VAL A 306 -36.38 -48.67 3.64
CA VAL A 306 -35.52 -47.48 3.63
C VAL A 306 -35.67 -46.78 2.27
N LYS A 307 -36.18 -45.54 2.29
CA LYS A 307 -36.40 -44.73 1.10
C LYS A 307 -35.09 -44.04 0.68
N PRO A 308 -34.83 -43.84 -0.63
CA PRO A 308 -33.60 -43.18 -1.08
C PRO A 308 -33.48 -41.73 -0.59
N SER A 309 -32.45 -41.46 0.21
CA SER A 309 -31.92 -40.12 0.47
C SER A 309 -30.76 -39.81 -0.47
N VAL A 310 -30.56 -38.54 -0.85
CA VAL A 310 -29.33 -38.10 -1.56
C VAL A 310 -28.10 -38.51 -0.72
N PRO A 311 -26.93 -38.80 -1.32
CA PRO A 311 -25.71 -39.05 -0.55
C PRO A 311 -25.50 -38.00 0.55
N ALA A 312 -25.11 -38.49 1.72
CA ALA A 312 -24.73 -37.62 2.83
C ALA A 312 -23.58 -36.70 2.40
N ARG A 313 -23.50 -35.51 3.01
CA ARG A 313 -22.47 -34.50 2.72
C ARG A 313 -21.08 -35.18 2.63
N PRO A 314 -20.29 -34.93 1.58
CA PRO A 314 -18.95 -35.50 1.46
C PRO A 314 -18.15 -35.23 2.74
N ALA A 315 -17.54 -36.27 3.30
CA ALA A 315 -16.66 -36.11 4.45
C ALA A 315 -15.30 -35.63 3.94
N ASN A 316 -14.90 -34.39 4.24
CA ASN A 316 -13.66 -33.81 3.74
C ASN A 316 -12.42 -34.45 4.40
N PRO A 317 -11.53 -35.04 3.59
CA PRO A 317 -10.10 -34.71 3.61
C PRO A 317 -9.79 -33.94 2.32
N ILE A 318 -9.03 -32.84 2.34
CA ILE A 318 -7.60 -32.93 2.70
C ILE A 318 -7.03 -31.72 3.48
N TYR A 319 -6.07 -32.01 4.38
CA TYR A 319 -4.88 -31.18 4.61
C TYR A 319 -3.67 -31.99 4.11
N VAL A 320 -2.76 -31.37 3.35
CA VAL A 320 -1.61 -32.06 2.72
C VAL A 320 -0.40 -32.18 3.67
N PRO A 321 0.11 -33.39 3.99
CA PRO A 321 1.14 -33.59 5.02
C PRO A 321 2.57 -33.82 4.49
N SER A 322 3.56 -33.85 5.41
CA SER A 322 4.90 -34.42 5.18
C SER A 322 5.40 -35.24 6.41
N TYR A 323 6.58 -35.88 6.34
CA TYR A 323 6.84 -37.24 6.86
C TYR A 323 8.27 -37.36 7.45
N VAL A 324 8.67 -38.17 8.45
CA VAL A 324 8.07 -39.30 9.24
C VAL A 324 8.51 -39.15 10.74
N PRO A 325 8.92 -40.12 11.64
CA PRO A 325 8.98 -41.61 11.64
C PRO A 325 8.51 -42.36 12.94
N SER A 326 8.53 -43.71 12.83
CA SER A 326 8.96 -44.70 13.86
C SER A 326 8.04 -45.22 15.01
N TYR A 327 7.40 -46.36 14.73
CA TYR A 327 7.28 -47.58 15.58
C TYR A 327 6.65 -47.58 17.00
N SER A 328 5.52 -48.29 17.15
CA SER A 328 5.39 -49.60 17.87
C SER A 328 4.17 -49.78 18.79
N SER A 329 3.48 -50.92 18.61
CA SER A 329 2.78 -51.76 19.62
C SER A 329 1.70 -51.17 20.56
N TYR A 330 0.44 -51.46 20.21
CA TYR A 330 -0.70 -51.89 21.06
C TYR A 330 -0.94 -51.29 22.47
N SER A 331 -2.08 -50.62 22.63
CA SER A 331 -3.14 -51.02 23.60
C SER A 331 -4.48 -50.36 23.24
N VAL A 332 -5.60 -51.01 23.55
CA VAL A 332 -6.95 -50.50 23.23
C VAL A 332 -7.49 -49.64 24.37
N VAL A 333 -7.82 -48.40 24.05
CA VAL A 333 -8.71 -47.52 24.83
C VAL A 333 -9.54 -46.73 23.81
N GLU A 334 -10.80 -46.42 24.10
CA GLU A 334 -11.63 -45.62 23.18
C GLU A 334 -11.01 -44.22 22.99
N PRO A 335 -10.68 -43.80 21.75
CA PRO A 335 -10.16 -42.47 21.50
C PRO A 335 -11.29 -41.45 21.65
N ALA A 336 -11.07 -40.45 22.50
CA ALA A 336 -11.97 -39.30 22.57
C ALA A 336 -12.10 -38.66 21.17
N LYS A 337 -13.33 -38.35 20.78
CA LYS A 337 -13.69 -37.68 19.51
C LYS A 337 -12.66 -36.61 19.16
N PRO A 338 -11.95 -36.71 18.02
CA PRO A 338 -10.91 -35.75 17.68
C PRO A 338 -11.51 -34.36 17.61
N ALA A 339 -10.95 -33.43 18.39
CA ALA A 339 -11.32 -32.03 18.31
C ALA A 339 -10.98 -31.52 16.91
N SER A 340 -11.95 -30.93 16.21
CA SER A 340 -11.74 -30.36 14.88
C SER A 340 -10.54 -29.42 14.91
N PRO A 341 -9.62 -29.47 13.93
CA PRO A 341 -8.42 -28.65 13.94
C PRO A 341 -8.81 -27.18 14.07
N LYS A 342 -8.27 -26.53 15.10
CA LYS A 342 -8.39 -25.09 15.25
C LYS A 342 -7.61 -24.47 14.11
N THR A 343 -8.27 -23.66 13.30
CA THR A 343 -7.65 -22.89 12.21
C THR A 343 -8.17 -21.46 12.21
N GLY A 344 -7.31 -20.54 11.76
CA GLY A 344 -7.53 -19.10 11.86
C GLY A 344 -7.50 -18.57 13.30
N TRP A 345 -8.06 -17.37 13.47
CA TRP A 345 -8.19 -16.73 14.78
C TRP A 345 -9.14 -17.50 15.72
N LYS A 346 -8.70 -17.74 16.95
CA LYS A 346 -9.48 -18.29 18.07
C LYS A 346 -9.23 -17.48 19.33
N GLN A 347 -10.26 -17.31 20.17
CA GLN A 347 -10.12 -16.71 21.48
C GLN A 347 -10.25 -17.78 22.56
N GLU A 348 -9.26 -17.88 23.44
CA GLU A 348 -9.16 -18.90 24.48
C GLU A 348 -8.66 -18.26 25.78
N ASN A 349 -9.38 -18.49 26.89
CA ASN A 349 -9.11 -17.85 28.19
C ASN A 349 -8.96 -16.31 28.09
N GLY A 350 -9.71 -15.67 27.18
CA GLY A 350 -9.67 -14.23 26.90
C GLY A 350 -8.58 -13.78 25.91
N MET A 351 -7.51 -14.56 25.72
CA MET A 351 -6.44 -14.26 24.78
C MET A 351 -6.79 -14.72 23.36
N TRP A 352 -6.33 -13.97 22.35
CA TRP A 352 -6.42 -14.40 20.95
C TRP A 352 -5.19 -15.21 20.55
N TYR A 353 -5.42 -16.21 19.71
CA TYR A 353 -4.43 -17.09 19.10
C TYR A 353 -4.73 -17.20 17.61
N PHE A 354 -3.70 -17.35 16.79
CA PHE A 354 -3.87 -17.75 15.39
C PHE A 354 -3.34 -19.16 15.20
N TYR A 355 -4.16 -20.03 14.62
CA TYR A 355 -3.77 -21.37 14.21
C TYR A 355 -3.67 -21.45 12.69
N ASN A 356 -2.56 -21.99 12.21
CA ASN A 356 -2.29 -22.23 10.79
C ASN A 356 -3.18 -23.35 10.23
N THR A 357 -3.12 -23.58 8.92
CA THR A 357 -3.94 -24.62 8.24
C THR A 357 -3.59 -26.06 8.62
N ASP A 358 -2.39 -26.28 9.15
CA ASP A 358 -1.91 -27.54 9.73
C ASP A 358 -2.32 -27.75 11.20
N GLY A 359 -3.00 -26.76 11.80
CA GLY A 359 -3.35 -26.73 13.23
C GLY A 359 -2.20 -26.33 14.16
N SER A 360 -1.01 -25.98 13.62
CA SER A 360 0.06 -25.40 14.42
C SER A 360 -0.32 -23.99 14.90
N MET A 361 0.18 -23.60 16.07
CA MET A 361 -0.06 -22.28 16.63
C MET A 361 1.01 -21.31 16.13
N ALA A 362 0.60 -20.18 15.54
CA ALA A 362 1.53 -19.18 15.02
C ALA A 362 2.23 -18.42 16.15
N THR A 363 3.50 -18.06 15.91
CA THR A 363 4.37 -17.29 16.81
C THR A 363 5.24 -16.35 15.98
N GLY A 364 5.56 -15.16 16.49
CA GLY A 364 6.22 -14.09 15.75
C GLY A 364 5.26 -13.29 14.88
N TRP A 365 5.78 -12.66 13.83
CA TRP A 365 5.00 -11.87 12.88
C TRP A 365 4.11 -12.73 11.98
N LEU A 366 2.84 -12.34 11.87
CA LEU A 366 1.84 -12.94 10.99
C LEU A 366 1.22 -11.85 10.13
N GLN A 367 1.21 -12.04 8.81
CA GLN A 367 0.36 -11.25 7.91
C GLN A 367 -0.97 -11.99 7.72
N ASN A 368 -2.10 -11.31 7.96
CA ASN A 368 -3.43 -11.88 7.76
C ASN A 368 -4.37 -10.82 7.16
N LYS A 369 -4.90 -11.08 5.95
CA LYS A 369 -5.83 -10.20 5.22
C LYS A 369 -5.31 -8.74 5.09
N GLY A 370 -4.04 -8.59 4.70
CA GLY A 370 -3.37 -7.30 4.53
C GLY A 370 -2.79 -6.69 5.81
N SER A 371 -3.38 -6.97 6.98
CA SER A 371 -2.86 -6.49 8.27
C SER A 371 -1.72 -7.37 8.81
N TRP A 372 -0.75 -6.74 9.47
CA TRP A 372 0.27 -7.43 10.26
C TRP A 372 -0.16 -7.57 11.72
N TYR A 373 0.22 -8.68 12.34
CA TYR A 373 -0.03 -9.04 13.73
C TYR A 373 1.24 -9.64 14.32
N TYR A 374 1.38 -9.61 15.64
CA TYR A 374 2.43 -10.33 16.35
C TYR A 374 1.84 -11.31 17.36
N LEU A 375 2.31 -12.55 17.33
CA LEU A 375 1.96 -13.60 18.27
C LEU A 375 3.18 -13.85 19.18
N ASN A 376 2.98 -13.83 20.49
CA ASN A 376 4.04 -14.09 21.46
C ASN A 376 4.56 -15.55 21.36
N SER A 377 5.65 -15.87 22.06
CA SER A 377 6.23 -17.23 22.07
C SER A 377 5.32 -18.32 22.65
N ASN A 378 4.28 -17.93 23.40
CA ASN A 378 3.19 -18.79 23.86
C ASN A 378 1.97 -18.79 22.92
N GLY A 379 2.09 -18.18 21.74
CA GLY A 379 1.05 -18.03 20.72
C GLY A 379 0.01 -16.94 20.94
N SER A 380 0.00 -16.23 22.09
CA SER A 380 -1.01 -15.20 22.34
C SER A 380 -0.73 -13.92 21.55
N MET A 381 -1.78 -13.34 20.96
CA MET A 381 -1.71 -12.09 20.20
C MET A 381 -1.25 -10.91 21.08
N ALA A 382 -0.27 -10.16 20.62
CA ALA A 382 0.19 -8.94 21.26
C ALA A 382 -0.69 -7.73 20.92
N THR A 383 -0.79 -6.80 21.87
CA THR A 383 -1.48 -5.50 21.75
C THR A 383 -0.70 -4.45 22.54
N GLY A 384 -0.74 -3.19 22.12
CA GLY A 384 0.09 -2.11 22.64
C GLY A 384 1.50 -2.12 22.04
N TRP A 385 2.46 -1.54 22.78
CA TRP A 385 3.86 -1.46 22.37
C TRP A 385 4.58 -2.81 22.40
N LEU A 386 5.24 -3.15 21.30
CA LEU A 386 6.12 -4.31 21.15
C LEU A 386 7.53 -3.81 20.79
N LYS A 387 8.56 -4.34 21.47
CA LYS A 387 9.94 -4.25 20.99
C LYS A 387 10.32 -5.60 20.38
N ASP A 388 10.68 -5.60 19.10
CA ASP A 388 11.22 -6.76 18.40
C ASP A 388 12.63 -6.41 17.88
N GLY A 389 13.62 -7.23 18.25
CA GLY A 389 15.02 -6.84 18.18
C GLY A 389 15.27 -5.49 18.87
N ASP A 390 15.72 -4.49 18.11
CA ASP A 390 15.88 -3.10 18.54
C ASP A 390 14.82 -2.12 18.01
N THR A 391 13.83 -2.62 17.27
CA THR A 391 12.76 -1.82 16.69
C THR A 391 11.52 -1.84 17.58
N TRP A 392 10.90 -0.69 17.79
CA TRP A 392 9.57 -0.58 18.43
C TRP A 392 8.46 -0.58 17.38
N TYR A 393 7.36 -1.23 17.71
CA TYR A 393 6.12 -1.33 16.95
C TYR A 393 4.94 -1.09 17.89
N TYR A 394 3.79 -0.71 17.34
CA TYR A 394 2.54 -0.66 18.09
C TYR A 394 1.49 -1.54 17.43
N LEU A 395 0.89 -2.44 18.20
CA LEU A 395 -0.24 -3.27 17.79
C LEU A 395 -1.51 -2.65 18.39
N ASN A 396 -2.52 -2.38 17.57
CA ASN A 396 -3.79 -1.82 18.03
C ASN A 396 -4.53 -2.80 18.97
N SER A 397 -5.62 -2.35 19.59
CA SER A 397 -6.44 -3.18 20.51
C SER A 397 -7.06 -4.42 19.85
N ASN A 398 -7.12 -4.47 18.52
CA ASN A 398 -7.51 -5.64 17.71
C ASN A 398 -6.30 -6.47 17.22
N GLY A 399 -5.08 -6.19 17.69
CA GLY A 399 -3.83 -6.83 17.31
C GLY A 399 -3.18 -6.36 16.01
N ALA A 400 -3.87 -5.55 15.19
CA ALA A 400 -3.34 -5.10 13.91
C ALA A 400 -2.27 -4.01 14.11
N MET A 401 -1.11 -4.17 13.48
CA MET A 401 0.01 -3.23 13.52
C MET A 401 -0.39 -1.83 13.02
N ALA A 402 0.00 -0.79 13.75
CA ALA A 402 -0.23 0.60 13.40
C ALA A 402 0.84 1.15 12.45
N THR A 403 0.44 2.11 11.61
CA THR A 403 1.28 2.87 10.67
C THR A 403 0.79 4.31 10.63
N GLY A 404 1.67 5.28 10.44
CA GLY A 404 1.38 6.71 10.52
C GLY A 404 1.37 7.24 11.95
N TRP A 405 0.67 8.35 12.17
CA TRP A 405 0.54 8.98 13.49
C TRP A 405 -0.31 8.16 14.47
N LEU A 406 0.23 7.93 15.66
CA LEU A 406 -0.43 7.30 16.81
C LEU A 406 -0.46 8.30 17.97
N LYS A 407 -1.63 8.50 18.59
CA LYS A 407 -1.72 9.12 19.93
C LYS A 407 -1.92 8.02 20.97
N ASP A 408 -0.96 7.90 21.89
CA ASP A 408 -1.02 6.99 23.03
C ASP A 408 -0.98 7.82 24.32
N GLY A 409 -2.04 7.71 25.13
CA GLY A 409 -2.34 8.69 26.18
C GLY A 409 -2.41 10.11 25.61
N ASP A 410 -1.53 10.99 26.10
CA ASP A 410 -1.35 12.37 25.59
C ASP A 410 -0.10 12.58 24.73
N THR A 411 0.65 11.51 24.43
CA THR A 411 1.85 11.58 23.61
C THR A 411 1.56 11.14 22.18
N TRP A 412 2.07 11.90 21.21
CA TRP A 412 2.07 11.49 19.80
C TRP A 412 3.36 10.74 19.46
N TYR A 413 3.23 9.74 18.61
CA TYR A 413 4.29 8.92 18.03
C TYR A 413 4.03 8.76 16.53
N TYR A 414 5.04 8.38 15.77
CA TYR A 414 4.88 8.03 14.35
C TYR A 414 5.46 6.65 14.08
N LEU A 415 4.68 5.78 13.43
CA LEU A 415 5.08 4.47 12.97
C LEU A 415 5.29 4.56 11.45
N ASN A 416 6.44 4.13 10.94
CA ASN A 416 6.71 4.11 9.51
C ASN A 416 5.78 3.14 8.77
N ALA A 417 5.80 3.13 7.43
CA ALA A 417 4.96 2.23 6.62
C ALA A 417 5.20 0.72 6.89
N ASN A 418 6.37 0.36 7.42
CA ASN A 418 6.71 -0.98 7.88
C ASN A 418 6.42 -1.21 9.39
N GLY A 419 5.67 -0.31 10.04
CA GLY A 419 5.32 -0.35 11.46
C GLY A 419 6.42 0.10 12.43
N ALA A 420 7.65 0.31 11.98
CA ALA A 420 8.77 0.68 12.84
C ALA A 420 8.61 2.11 13.37
N MET A 421 8.70 2.31 14.69
CA MET A 421 8.61 3.63 15.33
C MET A 421 9.74 4.57 14.86
N ALA A 422 9.37 5.78 14.46
CA ALA A 422 10.31 6.82 14.03
C ALA A 422 10.91 7.59 15.22
N THR A 423 12.16 8.03 15.05
CA THR A 423 12.88 8.92 15.98
C THR A 423 13.65 9.98 15.16
N GLY A 424 13.93 11.14 15.76
CA GLY A 424 14.54 12.28 15.09
C GLY A 424 13.57 13.06 14.19
N TRP A 425 14.11 13.74 13.19
CA TRP A 425 13.35 14.59 12.27
C TRP A 425 12.51 13.80 11.26
N LEU A 426 11.20 13.99 11.32
CA LEU A 426 10.20 13.45 10.38
C LEU A 426 9.65 14.58 9.50
N LYS A 427 9.52 14.35 8.19
CA LYS A 427 8.75 15.24 7.30
C LYS A 427 7.48 14.53 6.83
N ASP A 428 6.34 14.91 7.39
CA ASP A 428 5.03 14.32 7.10
C ASP A 428 4.06 15.40 6.57
N GLY A 429 3.24 15.07 5.57
CA GLY A 429 2.38 16.03 4.86
C GLY A 429 3.09 17.21 4.16
N GLY A 430 4.42 17.36 4.31
CA GLY A 430 5.18 18.56 3.93
C GLY A 430 5.62 19.42 5.12
N THR A 431 5.08 19.17 6.32
CA THR A 431 5.47 19.76 7.59
C THR A 431 6.63 18.97 8.21
N TRP A 432 7.52 19.64 8.95
CA TRP A 432 8.55 18.96 9.75
C TRP A 432 8.08 18.78 11.20
N TYR A 433 8.46 17.66 11.79
CA TYR A 433 8.21 17.27 13.18
C TYR A 433 9.50 16.66 13.74
N TYR A 434 9.63 16.65 15.07
CA TYR A 434 10.72 15.93 15.74
C TYR A 434 10.15 14.92 16.73
N LEU A 435 10.59 13.68 16.61
CA LEU A 435 10.33 12.61 17.55
C LEU A 435 11.58 12.44 18.42
N ASN A 436 11.42 12.41 19.74
CA ASN A 436 12.52 12.18 20.67
C ASN A 436 13.09 10.76 20.52
N SER A 437 14.19 10.44 21.22
CA SER A 437 14.83 9.12 21.17
C SER A 437 13.95 7.97 21.70
N ASN A 438 12.88 8.29 22.42
CA ASN A 438 11.82 7.36 22.84
C ASN A 438 10.58 7.40 21.91
N GLY A 439 10.67 8.03 20.74
CA GLY A 439 9.59 8.19 19.76
C GLY A 439 8.55 9.28 20.07
N ALA A 440 8.56 9.86 21.27
CA ALA A 440 7.59 10.87 21.67
C ALA A 440 7.79 12.18 20.90
N MET A 441 6.74 12.68 20.25
CA MET A 441 6.75 13.95 19.52
C MET A 441 7.08 15.13 20.44
N ALA A 442 8.04 15.95 20.04
CA ALA A 442 8.42 17.17 20.73
C ALA A 442 7.50 18.36 20.36
N THR A 443 7.37 19.31 21.29
CA THR A 443 6.68 20.60 21.12
C THR A 443 7.48 21.69 21.82
N GLY A 444 7.28 22.95 21.43
CA GLY A 444 8.04 24.10 21.95
C GLY A 444 9.47 24.20 21.41
N TRP A 445 10.39 24.72 22.23
CA TRP A 445 11.79 24.91 21.86
C TRP A 445 12.57 23.59 21.84
N LEU A 446 13.16 23.27 20.68
CA LEU A 446 14.04 22.12 20.47
C LEU A 446 15.46 22.61 20.15
N LYS A 447 16.47 22.01 20.78
CA LYS A 447 17.88 22.20 20.40
C LYS A 447 18.45 20.91 19.79
N ASP A 448 18.86 20.96 18.53
CA ASP A 448 19.47 19.84 17.82
C ASP A 448 20.71 20.32 17.05
N GLY A 449 21.79 19.51 17.03
CA GLY A 449 23.08 19.86 16.41
C GLY A 449 23.79 21.11 16.97
N GLY A 450 23.22 21.79 17.97
CA GLY A 450 23.63 23.11 18.45
C GLY A 450 22.69 24.25 18.04
N THR A 451 21.87 24.03 17.00
CA THR A 451 20.86 24.95 16.47
C THR A 451 19.56 24.87 17.29
N TRP A 452 18.85 25.98 17.42
CA TRP A 452 17.51 26.02 18.00
C TRP A 452 16.42 26.01 16.92
N TYR A 453 15.32 25.35 17.23
CA TYR A 453 14.12 25.20 16.40
C TYR A 453 12.88 25.43 17.29
N TYR A 454 11.75 25.82 16.70
CA TYR A 454 10.48 25.92 17.41
C TYR A 454 9.41 25.02 16.76
N LEU A 455 8.82 24.15 17.58
CA LEU A 455 7.72 23.26 17.24
C LEU A 455 6.43 23.78 17.88
N GLU A 456 5.36 23.87 17.12
CA GLU A 456 4.04 24.27 17.64
C GLU A 456 3.44 23.18 18.55
N ASN A 457 2.31 23.47 19.21
CA ASN A 457 1.60 22.47 20.04
C ASN A 457 1.08 21.27 19.23
N SER A 458 1.00 21.41 17.91
CA SER A 458 0.73 20.35 16.92
C SER A 458 1.97 19.51 16.57
N GLY A 459 3.15 19.84 17.11
CA GLY A 459 4.46 19.31 16.71
C GLY A 459 5.03 19.92 15.43
N ALA A 460 4.27 20.76 14.73
CA ALA A 460 4.67 21.36 13.47
C ALA A 460 5.82 22.36 13.65
N MET A 461 6.95 22.15 12.96
CA MET A 461 8.09 23.06 12.99
C MET A 461 7.78 24.36 12.23
N LYS A 462 8.00 25.50 12.89
CA LYS A 462 7.96 26.80 12.24
C LYS A 462 9.14 26.97 11.28
N ALA A 463 8.89 27.63 10.15
CA ALA A 463 9.91 27.98 9.15
C ALA A 463 9.54 29.29 8.42
N SER A 464 10.55 30.00 7.92
CA SER A 464 10.48 31.24 7.13
C SER A 464 9.62 32.34 7.76
N GLN A 465 9.54 32.44 9.09
CA GLN A 465 8.54 33.29 9.76
C GLN A 465 9.05 33.92 11.05
N TRP A 466 8.50 35.11 11.32
CA TRP A 466 8.46 35.72 12.64
C TRP A 466 7.34 35.08 13.47
N PHE A 467 7.60 34.87 14.76
CA PHE A 467 6.60 34.35 15.71
C PHE A 467 6.89 34.86 17.13
N GLU A 468 5.86 34.88 17.96
CA GLU A 468 5.96 35.31 19.36
C GLU A 468 5.91 34.11 20.31
N VAL A 469 6.74 34.15 21.36
CA VAL A 469 6.67 33.23 22.51
C VAL A 469 6.75 34.07 23.78
N GLY A 470 5.66 34.14 24.54
CA GLY A 470 5.63 34.79 25.86
C GLY A 470 5.84 36.31 25.86
N GLY A 471 5.45 37.02 24.80
CA GLY A 471 5.69 38.47 24.64
C GLY A 471 6.98 38.82 23.89
N THR A 472 7.83 37.85 23.58
CA THR A 472 9.09 38.05 22.87
C THR A 472 9.01 37.48 21.45
N TRP A 473 9.52 38.22 20.47
CA TRP A 473 9.50 37.84 19.06
C TRP A 473 10.81 37.20 18.62
N TYR A 474 10.69 36.18 17.78
CA TYR A 474 11.78 35.35 17.26
C TYR A 474 11.59 35.12 15.75
N TYR A 475 12.68 34.87 15.01
CA TYR A 475 12.64 34.50 13.59
C TYR A 475 13.31 33.16 13.33
N VAL A 476 12.63 32.28 12.57
CA VAL A 476 13.22 31.04 12.05
C VAL A 476 13.28 31.06 10.52
N ASP A 477 14.40 30.59 9.98
CA ASP A 477 14.69 30.59 8.55
C ASP A 477 13.93 29.47 7.79
N GLY A 478 14.19 29.33 6.49
CA GLY A 478 13.58 28.29 5.65
C GLY A 478 14.01 26.84 5.93
N SER A 479 14.91 26.63 6.89
CA SER A 479 15.24 25.32 7.48
C SER A 479 14.64 25.11 8.88
N GLY A 480 13.99 26.14 9.44
CA GLY A 480 13.49 26.16 10.82
C GLY A 480 14.53 26.60 11.84
N ALA A 481 15.74 26.97 11.42
CA ALA A 481 16.81 27.38 12.31
C ALA A 481 16.56 28.79 12.85
N LEU A 482 16.67 28.95 14.17
CA LEU A 482 16.55 30.24 14.86
C LEU A 482 17.68 31.19 14.43
N ALA A 483 17.30 32.37 13.95
CA ALA A 483 18.24 33.45 13.70
C ALA A 483 18.76 34.03 15.04
N VAL A 484 20.07 34.15 15.19
CA VAL A 484 20.73 34.70 16.39
C VAL A 484 21.87 35.64 15.99
N ASN A 485 22.12 36.69 16.78
CA ASN A 485 23.18 37.70 16.56
C ASN A 485 23.22 38.26 15.12
N THR A 486 22.06 38.59 14.54
CA THR A 486 21.93 38.97 13.13
C THR A 486 20.77 39.94 12.89
N THR A 487 20.59 40.41 11.66
CA THR A 487 19.48 41.28 11.25
C THR A 487 18.64 40.60 10.19
N VAL A 488 17.34 40.49 10.42
CA VAL A 488 16.35 39.89 9.50
C VAL A 488 15.36 40.97 9.09
N ASN A 489 15.29 41.27 7.78
CA ASN A 489 14.37 42.26 7.20
C ASN A 489 14.43 43.66 7.86
N GLY A 490 15.58 44.04 8.42
CA GLY A 490 15.80 45.30 9.14
C GLY A 490 15.65 45.24 10.66
N TYR A 491 15.13 44.14 11.22
CA TYR A 491 15.00 43.92 12.66
C TYR A 491 16.19 43.11 13.19
N THR A 492 16.77 43.51 14.33
CA THR A 492 17.95 42.83 14.89
C THR A 492 17.53 41.82 15.95
N VAL A 493 18.15 40.63 15.93
CA VAL A 493 17.96 39.58 16.94
C VAL A 493 19.23 39.32 17.73
N ASN A 494 19.10 39.18 19.05
CA ASN A 494 20.23 39.00 19.97
C ASN A 494 20.77 37.55 19.98
N GLY A 495 21.66 37.22 20.93
CA GLY A 495 22.26 35.89 21.05
C GLY A 495 21.29 34.76 21.43
N ASN A 496 20.12 35.09 21.96
CA ASN A 496 19.01 34.16 22.22
C ASN A 496 18.00 34.11 21.05
N GLY A 497 18.19 34.92 20.00
CA GLY A 497 17.25 35.05 18.88
C GLY A 497 16.07 35.97 19.13
N GLU A 498 16.08 36.70 20.25
CA GLU A 498 15.03 37.65 20.65
C GLU A 498 15.16 38.95 19.86
N TRP A 499 14.06 39.48 19.32
CA TRP A 499 14.02 40.81 18.69
C TRP A 499 14.27 41.93 19.71
N ILE A 500 15.15 42.88 19.35
CA ILE A 500 15.50 44.10 20.09
C ILE A 500 15.24 45.40 19.30
#